data_AF-A0A7X6XA38-F1
#
_entry.id   AF-A0A7X6XA38-F1
#
_cell.length_a   1.000
_cell.length_b   1.000
_cell.length_c   1.000
_cell.angle_alpha   90.00
_cell.angle_beta   90.00
_cell.angle_gamma   90.00
#
_symmetry.space_group_name_H-M   'P 1'
#
loop_
_entity.id
_entity.type
_entity.pdbx_description
1 polymer ?
#
loop_
_entity_poly.entity_id
_entity_poly.type
_entity_poly.pdbx_seq_one_letter_code
_entity_poly.pdbx_strand_id
1 'polypeptide(L)'
;MDIFKLLNEQMNDRETLDKLGGSVGAAPDQVQQLAQIGLPALLQALGRNAATSEGAASLASALDQHQDDDVDDLDGFLNNVDREDGAKMLQHIFGGNNARVENK
;
A
#
# COMPACT_ATOMS: atom_id res chain seq x y z
N MET A 1 5.26 -7.90 14.67
CA MET A 1 5.27 -6.47 14.32
C MET A 1 3.82 -6.05 14.11
N ASP A 2 3.40 -5.00 14.81
CA ASP A 2 2.09 -4.33 14.70
C ASP A 2 1.85 -3.63 13.35
N ILE A 3 1.35 -4.26 12.28
CA ILE A 3 1.18 -3.54 11.00
C ILE A 3 0.26 -2.31 11.12
N PHE A 4 -0.79 -2.38 11.94
CA PHE A 4 -1.68 -1.23 12.15
C PHE A 4 -1.00 -0.15 12.97
N LYS A 5 -0.18 -0.55 13.94
CA LYS A 5 0.66 0.38 14.71
C LYS A 5 1.66 1.09 13.79
N LEU A 6 2.39 0.35 12.97
CA LEU A 6 3.36 0.89 12.00
C LEU A 6 2.67 1.89 11.06
N LEU A 7 1.57 1.50 10.41
CA LEU A 7 0.85 2.39 9.51
C LEU A 7 0.37 3.66 10.22
N ASN A 8 -0.13 3.54 11.44
CA ASN A 8 -0.58 4.70 12.21
C ASN A 8 0.57 5.62 12.62
N GLU A 9 1.74 5.08 12.99
CA GLU A 9 2.94 5.88 13.29
C GLU A 9 3.37 6.67 12.04
N GLN A 10 3.42 6.01 10.88
CA GLN A 10 3.86 6.61 9.62
C GLN A 10 2.86 7.63 9.06
N MET A 11 1.56 7.42 9.23
CA MET A 11 0.52 8.37 8.83
C MET A 11 0.49 9.65 9.68
N ASN A 12 1.13 9.63 10.85
CA ASN A 12 1.27 10.81 11.71
C ASN A 12 2.67 11.42 11.62
N ASP A 13 3.59 10.79 10.89
CA ASP A 13 4.92 11.30 10.64
C ASP A 13 4.92 12.31 9.49
N ARG A 14 5.22 13.57 9.82
CA ARG A 14 5.17 14.68 8.85
C ARG A 14 6.19 14.50 7.73
N GLU A 15 7.39 14.01 8.05
CA GLU A 15 8.48 13.85 7.10
C GLU A 15 8.14 12.80 6.03
N THR A 16 7.56 11.67 6.45
CA THR A 16 7.06 10.62 5.56
C THR A 16 5.98 11.14 4.62
N LEU A 17 5.01 11.89 5.15
CA LEU A 17 3.95 12.50 4.34
C LEU A 17 4.49 13.54 3.35
N ASP A 18 5.49 14.34 3.76
CA ASP A 18 6.17 15.31 2.90
C ASP A 18 6.92 14.60 1.75
N LYS A 19 7.65 13.53 2.04
CA LYS A 19 8.37 12.73 1.03
C LYS A 19 7.42 12.10 0.03
N LEU A 20 6.35 11.46 0.52
CA LEU A 20 5.29 10.90 -0.32
C LEU A 20 4.65 11.98 -1.20
N GLY A 21 4.25 13.09 -0.61
CA GLY A 21 3.63 14.21 -1.32
C GLY A 21 4.54 14.76 -2.41
N GLY A 22 5.82 14.99 -2.09
CA GLY A 22 6.83 15.43 -3.05
C GLY A 22 7.01 14.46 -4.23
N SER A 23 6.92 13.15 -4.01
CA SER A 23 7.09 12.13 -5.05
C SER A 23 5.99 12.11 -6.12
N VAL A 24 4.81 12.68 -5.82
CA VAL A 24 3.64 12.73 -6.70
C VAL A 24 3.06 14.14 -6.90
N GLY A 25 3.70 15.17 -6.33
CA GLY A 25 3.25 16.56 -6.41
C GLY A 25 1.97 16.86 -5.60
N ALA A 26 1.71 16.11 -4.54
CA ALA A 26 0.56 16.29 -3.65
C ALA A 26 0.96 16.96 -2.34
N ALA A 27 0.02 17.68 -1.71
CA ALA A 27 0.23 18.20 -0.37
C ALA A 27 0.20 17.06 0.67
N PRO A 28 0.97 17.16 1.78
CA PRO A 28 1.00 16.14 2.83
C PRO A 28 -0.39 15.79 3.37
N ASP A 29 -1.23 16.81 3.56
CA ASP A 29 -2.59 16.64 4.05
C ASP A 29 -3.48 15.86 3.05
N GLN A 30 -3.23 16.01 1.73
CA GLN A 30 -3.91 15.21 0.70
C GLN A 30 -3.44 13.75 0.71
N VAL A 31 -2.14 13.52 0.90
CA VAL A 31 -1.58 12.16 1.05
C VAL A 31 -2.16 11.48 2.28
N GLN A 32 -2.22 12.19 3.41
CA GLN A 32 -2.79 11.67 4.65
C GLN A 32 -4.26 11.32 4.48
N GLN A 33 -5.05 12.20 3.86
CA GLN A 33 -6.46 11.94 3.56
C GLN A 33 -6.63 10.73 2.66
N LEU A 34 -5.81 10.60 1.60
CA LEU A 34 -5.83 9.44 0.71
C LEU A 34 -5.48 8.15 1.45
N ALA A 35 -4.47 8.16 2.33
CA ALA A 35 -4.10 6.99 3.12
C ALA A 35 -5.24 6.54 4.05
N GLN A 36 -5.98 7.48 4.67
CA GLN A 36 -7.12 7.19 5.53
C GLN A 36 -8.26 6.45 4.81
N ILE A 37 -8.45 6.69 3.51
CA ILE A 37 -9.48 5.99 2.71
C ILE A 37 -8.92 4.79 1.93
N GLY A 38 -7.67 4.88 1.50
CA GLY A 38 -7.01 3.91 0.64
C GLY A 38 -6.58 2.66 1.40
N LEU A 39 -5.96 2.81 2.58
CA LEU A 39 -5.49 1.66 3.37
C LEU A 39 -6.64 0.71 3.76
N PRO A 40 -7.80 1.19 4.27
CA PRO A 40 -8.93 0.29 4.54
C PRO A 40 -9.45 -0.40 3.27
N ALA A 41 -9.48 0.30 2.13
CA ALA A 41 -9.91 -0.28 0.87
C ALA A 41 -8.97 -1.38 0.37
N LEU A 42 -7.65 -1.17 0.49
CA LEU A 42 -6.61 -2.16 0.18
C LEU A 42 -6.76 -3.40 1.07
N LEU A 43 -6.87 -3.22 2.38
CA LEU A 43 -7.03 -4.32 3.34
C LEU A 43 -8.31 -5.12 3.09
N GLN A 44 -9.43 -4.44 2.82
CA GLN A 44 -10.68 -5.12 2.49
C GLN A 44 -10.57 -5.93 1.19
N ALA A 45 -9.84 -5.41 0.19
CA ALA A 45 -9.63 -6.08 -1.08
C ALA A 45 -8.70 -7.30 -0.94
N LEU A 46 -7.60 -7.17 -0.20
CA LEU A 46 -6.73 -8.28 0.18
C LEU A 46 -7.52 -9.36 0.94
N GLY A 47 -8.38 -8.97 1.88
CA GLY A 47 -9.25 -9.91 2.59
C GLY A 47 -10.23 -10.65 1.68
N ARG A 48 -10.76 -9.99 0.64
CA ARG A 48 -11.58 -10.66 -0.39
C ARG A 48 -10.76 -11.64 -1.23
N ASN A 49 -9.53 -11.26 -1.61
CA ASN A 49 -8.64 -12.15 -2.36
C ASN A 49 -8.26 -13.39 -1.53
N ALA A 50 -8.04 -13.23 -0.23
CA ALA A 50 -7.73 -14.35 0.67
C ALA A 50 -8.95 -15.19 1.10
N ALA A 51 -10.16 -14.85 0.64
CA ALA A 51 -11.39 -15.57 1.03
C ALA A 51 -11.55 -16.93 0.33
N THR A 52 -10.72 -17.24 -0.67
CA THR A 52 -10.64 -18.55 -1.31
C THR A 52 -9.27 -19.18 -1.10
N SER A 53 -9.19 -20.51 -1.16
CA SER A 53 -7.92 -21.24 -1.01
C SER A 53 -6.89 -20.82 -2.06
N GLU A 54 -7.32 -20.64 -3.31
CA GLU A 54 -6.46 -20.24 -4.42
C GLU A 54 -5.95 -18.81 -4.25
N GLY A 55 -6.83 -17.89 -3.84
CA GLY A 55 -6.45 -16.50 -3.65
C GLY A 55 -5.58 -16.29 -2.41
N ALA A 56 -5.81 -17.06 -1.34
CA ALA A 56 -4.91 -17.10 -0.19
C ALA A 56 -3.51 -17.63 -0.55
N ALA A 57 -3.42 -18.69 -1.37
CA ALA A 57 -2.14 -19.22 -1.85
C ALA A 57 -1.41 -18.21 -2.77
N SER A 58 -2.15 -17.51 -3.63
CA SER A 58 -1.61 -16.44 -4.47
C SER A 58 -1.05 -15.29 -3.63
N LEU A 59 -1.80 -14.83 -2.61
CA LEU A 59 -1.34 -13.79 -1.70
C LEU A 59 -0.12 -14.23 -0.88
N ALA A 60 -0.09 -15.47 -0.40
CA ALA A 60 1.07 -16.02 0.31
C ALA A 60 2.33 -16.07 -0.57
N SER A 61 2.18 -16.45 -1.85
CA SER A 61 3.29 -16.42 -2.82
C SER A 61 3.80 -15.00 -3.09
N ALA A 62 2.90 -14.01 -3.16
CA ALA A 62 3.30 -12.61 -3.28
C ALA A 62 4.08 -12.14 -2.03
N LEU A 63 3.61 -12.50 -0.82
CA LEU A 63 4.34 -12.17 0.41
C LEU A 63 5.72 -12.83 0.47
N ASP A 64 5.86 -14.06 -0.03
CA ASP A 64 7.15 -14.76 -0.12
C ASP A 64 8.12 -14.06 -1.10
N GLN A 65 7.61 -13.50 -2.20
CA GLN A 65 8.41 -12.72 -3.16
C GLN A 65 8.91 -11.40 -2.58
N HIS A 66 8.20 -10.84 -1.60
CA HIS A 66 8.52 -9.56 -0.95
C HIS A 66 9.05 -9.74 0.49
N GLN A 67 9.45 -10.95 0.88
CA GLN A 67 9.85 -11.23 2.27
C GLN A 67 11.14 -10.53 2.70
N ASP A 68 11.99 -10.21 1.72
CA ASP A 68 13.30 -9.57 1.93
C ASP A 68 13.21 -8.02 1.82
N ASP A 69 12.02 -7.47 1.56
CA ASP A 69 11.82 -6.02 1.53
C ASP A 69 11.94 -5.46 2.95
N ASP A 70 12.78 -4.44 3.11
CA ASP A 70 12.97 -3.76 4.39
C ASP A 70 11.77 -2.84 4.66
N VAL A 71 10.78 -3.37 5.38
CA VAL A 71 9.58 -2.64 5.80
C VAL A 71 9.81 -1.80 7.06
N ASP A 72 10.95 -1.97 7.74
CA ASP A 72 11.35 -1.19 8.91
C ASP A 72 12.05 0.11 8.49
N ASP A 73 12.80 0.11 7.38
CA ASP A 73 13.35 1.30 6.72
C ASP A 73 12.39 1.89 5.69
N LEU A 74 11.30 2.51 6.16
CA LEU A 74 10.33 3.15 5.28
C LEU A 74 10.95 4.28 4.44
N ASP A 75 11.94 5.01 4.97
CA ASP A 75 12.58 6.08 4.20
C ASP A 75 13.37 5.53 3.02
N GLY A 76 14.19 4.50 3.26
CA GLY A 76 14.88 3.75 2.22
C GLY A 76 13.92 3.15 1.19
N PHE A 77 12.79 2.60 1.65
CA PHE A 77 11.74 2.09 0.78
C PHE A 77 11.14 3.19 -0.11
N LEU A 78 10.76 4.33 0.47
CA LEU A 78 10.14 5.45 -0.26
C LEU A 78 11.07 6.07 -1.32
N ASN A 79 12.38 6.04 -1.09
CA ASN A 79 13.37 6.50 -2.06
C ASN A 79 13.51 5.58 -3.27
N ASN A 80 13.14 4.30 -3.14
CA ASN A 80 13.31 3.27 -4.17
C ASN A 80 11.98 2.70 -4.67
N VAL A 81 10.88 3.45 -4.53
CA VAL A 81 9.54 2.99 -4.95
C VAL A 81 9.51 2.67 -6.44
N ASP A 82 9.24 1.40 -6.75
CA ASP A 82 8.86 0.97 -8.08
C ASP A 82 7.36 1.21 -8.30
N ARG A 83 7.04 2.26 -9.05
CA ARG A 83 5.64 2.60 -9.37
C ARG A 83 5.00 1.61 -10.34
N GLU A 84 5.79 0.95 -11.20
CA GLU A 84 5.25 -0.05 -12.14
C GLU A 84 4.84 -1.31 -11.38
N ASP A 85 5.65 -1.73 -10.42
CA ASP A 85 5.34 -2.85 -9.54
C ASP A 85 4.14 -2.52 -8.64
N GLY A 86 4.11 -1.33 -8.06
CA GLY A 86 2.96 -0.83 -7.31
C GLY A 86 1.65 -0.85 -8.12
N ALA A 87 1.68 -0.48 -9.40
CA ALA A 87 0.50 -0.55 -10.27
C ALA A 87 0.02 -2.00 -10.49
N LYS A 88 0.94 -2.96 -10.65
CA LYS A 88 0.61 -4.40 -10.76
C LYS A 88 0.01 -4.91 -9.44
N MET A 89 0.57 -4.54 -8.29
CA MET A 89 0.02 -4.88 -6.98
C MET A 89 -1.43 -4.41 -6.87
N LEU A 90 -1.72 -3.14 -7.21
CA LEU A 90 -3.08 -2.62 -7.20
C LEU A 90 -4.01 -3.42 -8.13
N GLN A 91 -3.53 -3.82 -9.32
CA GLN A 91 -4.29 -4.65 -10.26
C GLN A 91 -4.66 -6.01 -9.66
N HIS A 92 -3.74 -6.66 -8.95
CA HIS A 92 -4.02 -7.90 -8.24
C HIS A 92 -4.97 -7.70 -7.06
N ILE A 93 -4.72 -6.67 -6.24
CA ILE A 93 -5.52 -6.37 -5.04
C ILE A 93 -6.97 -6.09 -5.42
N PHE A 94 -7.22 -5.27 -6.44
CA PHE A 94 -8.57 -4.93 -6.86
C PHE A 94 -9.15 -5.83 -7.95
N GLY A 95 -8.44 -6.89 -8.35
CA GLY A 95 -8.90 -7.83 -9.38
C GLY A 95 -9.22 -7.13 -10.71
N GLY A 96 -8.39 -6.17 -11.11
CA GLY A 96 -8.58 -5.36 -12.32
C GLY A 96 -9.58 -4.20 -12.19
N ASN A 97 -10.12 -3.92 -10.99
CA ASN A 97 -11.07 -2.83 -10.76
C ASN A 97 -10.42 -1.51 -10.30
N ASN A 98 -9.13 -1.29 -10.59
CA ASN A 98 -8.35 -0.13 -10.12
C ASN A 98 -9.03 1.19 -10.47
N ALA A 99 -9.47 1.35 -11.73
CA ALA A 99 -10.18 2.54 -12.18
C ALA A 99 -11.43 2.85 -11.35
N ARG A 100 -12.12 1.83 -10.81
CA ARG A 100 -13.30 2.04 -9.96
C ARG A 100 -12.93 2.54 -8.57
N VAL A 101 -11.72 2.27 -8.09
CA VAL A 101 -11.22 2.73 -6.79
C VAL A 101 -10.56 4.09 -6.94
N GLU A 102 -9.82 4.33 -8.02
CA GLU A 102 -9.19 5.62 -8.33
C GLU A 102 -10.20 6.76 -8.53
N ASN A 103 -11.40 6.44 -9.03
CA ASN A 103 -12.46 7.42 -9.29
C ASN A 103 -13.49 7.53 -8.14
N LYS A 104 -13.17 7.04 -6.93
CA LYS A 104 -14.03 7.17 -5.74
C LYS A 104 -13.62 8.33 -4.86
#